data_AF-A0A090R415-F1
#
_entry.id   AF-A0A090R415-F1
#
_cell.length_a   1.000
_cell.length_b   1.000
_cell.length_c   1.000
_cell.angle_alpha   90.00
_cell.angle_beta   90.00
_cell.angle_gamma   90.00
#
_symmetry.space_group_name_H-M   'P 1'
#
loop_
_entity.id
_entity.type
_entity.pdbx_description
1 polymer ?
#
loop_
_entity_poly.entity_id
_entity_poly.type
_entity_poly.pdbx_seq_one_letter_code
_entity_poly.pdbx_strand_id
1 'polypeptide(L)'
;MNLLGYDAMALGNHEFDNPLDVLRKQEAWAEFPMLSANIYDKTTGKRLFQPYQIFEQQGLKIAVIGLTTEDTAKIGNPEYIGGVEFRDPKVEAKA
;
A
#
# COMPACT_ATOMS: atom_id res chain seq x y z
N MET A 1 -8.17 14.86 -0.63
CA MET A 1 -8.85 13.60 -1.01
C MET A 1 -10.05 13.33 -0.10
N ASN A 2 -9.94 13.48 1.23
CA ASN A 2 -11.07 13.31 2.16
C ASN A 2 -12.32 14.09 1.76
N LEU A 3 -12.21 15.40 1.49
CA LEU A 3 -13.34 16.23 1.06
C LEU A 3 -14.00 15.76 -0.25
N LEU A 4 -13.25 15.09 -1.12
CA LEU A 4 -13.76 14.53 -2.38
C LEU A 4 -14.38 13.13 -2.19
N GLY A 5 -14.22 12.51 -1.01
CA GLY A 5 -14.79 11.20 -0.69
C GLY A 5 -14.13 10.04 -1.44
N TYR A 6 -12.79 9.97 -1.45
CA TYR A 6 -12.09 8.81 -2.00
C TYR A 6 -12.39 7.56 -1.16
N ASP A 7 -12.67 6.42 -1.81
CA ASP A 7 -12.98 5.17 -1.10
C ASP A 7 -11.73 4.35 -0.75
N ALA A 8 -10.69 4.40 -1.58
CA ALA A 8 -9.42 3.71 -1.38
C ALA A 8 -8.33 4.28 -2.29
N MET A 9 -7.07 3.99 -1.98
CA MET A 9 -5.91 4.34 -2.82
C MET A 9 -4.92 3.18 -2.84
N ALA A 10 -4.32 2.86 -3.98
CA ALA A 10 -3.13 2.01 -4.02
C ALA A 10 -1.89 2.82 -3.68
N LEU A 11 -0.99 2.28 -2.87
CA LEU A 11 0.33 2.89 -2.66
C LEU A 11 1.13 2.78 -3.96
N GLY A 12 1.61 3.92 -4.47
CA GLY A 12 2.56 4.00 -5.56
C GLY A 12 4.01 4.01 -5.06
N ASN A 13 4.95 4.08 -6.00
CA ASN A 13 6.37 4.17 -5.67
C ASN A 13 6.73 5.52 -5.01
N HIS A 14 6.04 6.60 -5.39
CA HIS A 14 6.34 7.96 -4.89
C HIS A 14 5.89 8.19 -3.44
N GLU A 15 5.01 7.34 -2.90
CA GLU A 15 4.73 7.34 -1.45
C GLU A 15 5.97 6.96 -0.61
N PHE A 16 7.01 6.40 -1.23
CA PHE A 16 8.29 6.05 -0.61
C PHE A 16 9.42 7.05 -0.93
N ASP A 17 9.10 8.20 -1.53
CA ASP A 17 10.08 9.30 -1.74
C ASP A 17 10.46 10.00 -0.43
N ASN A 18 9.66 9.80 0.62
CA ASN A 18 9.88 10.33 1.95
C ASN A 18 10.12 9.17 2.94
N PRO A 19 10.70 9.43 4.12
CA PRO A 19 10.85 8.38 5.12
C PRO A 19 9.49 7.81 5.53
N LEU A 20 9.49 6.54 5.97
CA LEU A 20 8.26 5.79 6.24
C LEU A 20 7.35 6.44 7.30
N ASP A 21 7.90 7.24 8.23
CA ASP A 21 7.11 7.98 9.22
C ASP A 21 6.20 9.05 8.58
N VAL A 22 6.64 9.66 7.47
CA VAL A 22 5.83 10.59 6.68
C VAL A 22 4.66 9.85 6.04
N LEU A 23 4.90 8.68 5.47
CA LEU A 23 3.83 7.84 4.92
C LEU A 23 2.83 7.40 6.00
N ARG A 24 3.31 7.02 7.21
CA ARG A 24 2.41 6.72 8.33
C ARG A 24 1.57 7.93 8.77
N LYS A 25 2.11 9.15 8.69
CA LYS A 25 1.33 10.38 8.91
C LYS A 25 0.27 10.59 7.84
N GLN A 26 0.60 10.32 6.57
CA GLN A 26 -0.38 10.39 5.47
C GLN A 26 -1.51 9.38 5.66
N GLU A 27 -1.22 8.14 6.06
CA GLU A 27 -2.25 7.15 6.42
C GLU A 27 -3.14 7.63 7.57
N ALA A 28 -2.57 8.31 8.57
CA ALA A 28 -3.34 8.85 9.68
C ALA A 28 -4.21 10.06 9.30
N TRP A 29 -3.85 10.79 8.25
CA TRP A 29 -4.66 11.90 7.73
C TRP A 29 -5.73 11.45 6.74
N ALA A 30 -5.49 10.37 6.00
CA ALA A 30 -6.43 9.83 5.03
C ALA A 30 -7.64 9.21 5.75
N GLU A 31 -8.84 9.60 5.33
CA GLU A 31 -10.10 9.01 5.81
C GLU A 31 -10.49 7.76 5.01
N PHE A 32 -9.56 7.22 4.22
CA PHE A 32 -9.72 6.06 3.36
C PHE A 32 -8.46 5.19 3.40
N PRO A 33 -8.57 3.87 3.16
CA PRO A 33 -7.44 2.98 3.22
C PRO A 33 -6.43 3.23 2.08
N MET A 34 -5.15 3.29 2.45
CA MET A 34 -4.02 3.18 1.52
C MET A 34 -3.57 1.71 1.47
N LEU A 35 -3.69 1.10 0.30
CA LEU A 35 -3.65 -0.34 0.12
C LEU A 35 -2.37 -0.78 -0.60
N SER A 36 -1.77 -1.86 -0.11
CA SER A 36 -0.77 -2.64 -0.85
C SER A 36 -0.61 -4.04 -0.27
N ALA A 37 -0.84 -5.06 -1.09
CA ALA A 37 -0.76 -6.45 -0.70
C ALA A 37 0.67 -7.02 -0.77
N ASN A 38 1.53 -6.43 -1.61
CA ASN A 38 2.83 -7.00 -1.95
C ASN A 38 4.02 -6.29 -1.26
N ILE A 39 3.75 -5.46 -0.26
CA ILE A 39 4.80 -4.78 0.52
C ILE A 39 4.92 -5.40 1.91
N TYR A 40 6.12 -5.86 2.22
CA TYR A 40 6.43 -6.64 3.41
C TYR A 40 7.54 -6.01 4.23
N ASP A 41 7.46 -6.21 5.54
CA ASP A 41 8.54 -5.95 6.47
C ASP A 41 9.55 -7.10 6.38
N LYS A 42 10.81 -6.79 6.06
CA LYS A 42 11.86 -7.82 5.87
C LYS A 42 12.14 -8.63 7.12
N THR A 43 11.97 -8.04 8.31
CA THR A 43 12.34 -8.69 9.57
C THR A 43 11.25 -9.64 10.04
N THR A 44 9.99 -9.23 9.94
CA THR A 44 8.85 -9.99 10.44
C THR A 44 8.20 -10.86 9.37
N GLY A 45 8.45 -10.58 8.09
CA GLY A 45 7.81 -11.26 6.96
C GLY A 45 6.32 -10.97 6.84
N LYS A 46 5.80 -9.96 7.54
CA LYS A 46 4.39 -9.55 7.52
C LYS A 46 4.17 -8.39 6.56
N ARG A 47 2.95 -8.29 6.02
CA ARG A 47 2.56 -7.14 5.21
C ARG A 47 2.62 -5.86 6.04
N LEU A 48 3.17 -4.80 5.45
CA LEU A 48 3.27 -3.48 6.10
C LEU A 48 1.99 -2.65 5.98
N PHE A 49 1.13 -2.98 5.03
CA PHE A 49 -0.07 -2.24 4.69
C PHE A 49 -1.25 -3.19 4.53
N GLN A 50 -2.46 -2.63 4.57
CA GLN A 50 -3.68 -3.39 4.34
C GLN A 50 -3.69 -3.89 2.88
N PRO A 51 -3.90 -5.18 2.62
CA PRO A 51 -3.82 -5.73 1.27
C PRO A 51 -5.02 -5.36 0.40
N TYR A 52 -6.21 -5.35 0.99
CA TYR A 52 -7.47 -5.07 0.32
C TYR A 52 -8.51 -4.50 1.28
N GLN A 53 -9.54 -3.85 0.74
CA GLN A 53 -10.74 -3.44 1.45
C GLN A 53 -11.97 -3.98 0.73
N ILE A 54 -12.95 -4.50 1.49
CA ILE A 54 -14.26 -4.86 0.96
C ILE A 54 -15.24 -3.73 1.26
N PHE A 55 -15.95 -3.28 0.25
CA PHE A 55 -17.03 -2.31 0.34
C PHE A 55 -18.35 -3.00 0.06
N GLU A 56 -19.39 -2.65 0.82
CA GLU A 56 -20.75 -3.09 0.54
C GLU A 56 -21.54 -1.94 -0.07
N GLN A 57 -21.98 -2.10 -1.32
CA GLN A 57 -22.73 -1.07 -2.05
C GLN A 57 -23.94 -1.71 -2.70
N GLN A 58 -25.13 -1.27 -2.33
CA GLN A 58 -26.40 -1.74 -2.89
C GLN A 58 -26.55 -3.27 -2.83
N GLY A 59 -26.06 -3.89 -1.75
CA GLY A 59 -26.09 -5.35 -1.56
C GLY A 59 -24.98 -6.12 -2.30
N LEU A 60 -24.10 -5.44 -3.04
CA LEU A 60 -22.93 -6.04 -3.67
C LEU A 60 -21.69 -5.88 -2.77
N LYS A 61 -20.88 -6.94 -2.69
CA LYS A 61 -19.54 -6.91 -2.08
C LYS A 61 -18.50 -6.63 -3.16
N ILE A 62 -17.78 -5.52 -3.01
CA ILE A 62 -16.72 -5.09 -3.93
C ILE A 62 -15.40 -5.14 -3.17
N ALA A 63 -14.49 -6.03 -3.59
CA ALA A 63 -13.13 -6.06 -3.06
C ALA A 63 -12.21 -5.18 -3.91
N VAL A 64 -11.50 -4.26 -3.26
CA VAL A 64 -10.45 -3.44 -3.87
C VAL A 64 -9.12 -3.92 -3.32
N ILE A 65 -8.23 -4.41 -4.17
CA ILE A 65 -6.89 -4.89 -3.82
C ILE A 65 -5.87 -3.83 -4.23
N GLY A 66 -4.93 -3.50 -3.35
CA GLY A 66 -3.81 -2.60 -3.68
C GLY A 66 -2.57 -3.39 -4.06
N LEU A 67 -1.84 -2.92 -5.09
CA LEU A 67 -0.56 -3.48 -5.50
C LEU A 67 0.38 -2.34 -5.89
N THR A 68 1.65 -2.49 -5.53
CA THR A 68 2.71 -1.50 -5.80
C THR A 68 3.77 -2.14 -6.69
N THR A 69 4.36 -1.37 -7.61
CA THR A 69 5.44 -1.89 -8.47
C THR A 69 6.65 -2.35 -7.64
N GLU A 70 7.19 -3.54 -7.95
CA GLU A 70 8.41 -4.08 -7.35
C GLU A 70 9.65 -3.26 -7.69
N ASP A 71 9.60 -2.44 -8.75
CA ASP A 71 10.68 -1.54 -9.14
C ASP A 71 10.93 -0.44 -8.10
N THR A 72 10.00 -0.19 -7.17
CA THR A 72 10.21 0.73 -6.02
C THR A 72 11.47 0.35 -5.24
N ALA A 73 11.77 -0.95 -5.09
CA ALA A 73 12.98 -1.43 -4.45
C ALA A 73 14.27 -1.06 -5.21
N LYS A 74 14.19 -0.81 -6.51
CA LYS A 74 15.33 -0.47 -7.39
C LYS A 74 15.56 1.02 -7.49
N ILE A 75 14.49 1.81 -7.50
CA ILE A 75 14.55 3.26 -7.79
C ILE A 75 14.44 4.14 -6.54
N GLY A 76 13.88 3.63 -5.44
CA GLY A 76 13.67 4.39 -4.22
C GLY A 76 14.95 4.60 -3.40
N ASN A 77 14.90 5.53 -2.44
CA ASN A 77 16.04 5.80 -1.56
C ASN A 77 16.27 4.61 -0.59
N PRO A 78 17.43 3.93 -0.64
CA PRO A 78 17.72 2.78 0.23
C PRO A 78 17.62 3.08 1.74
N GLU A 79 17.83 4.33 2.16
CA GLU A 79 17.66 4.74 3.56
C GLU A 79 16.20 4.63 4.02
N TYR A 80 15.24 4.95 3.14
CA TYR A 80 13.82 4.96 3.47
C TYR A 80 13.18 3.58 3.34
N ILE A 81 13.68 2.76 2.41
CA ILE A 81 13.09 1.44 2.08
C ILE A 81 13.95 0.26 2.52
N GLY A 82 15.03 0.49 3.28
CA GLY A 82 15.99 -0.56 3.66
C GLY A 82 15.33 -1.77 4.34
N GLY A 83 14.35 -1.53 5.21
CA GLY A 83 13.56 -2.56 5.91
C GLY A 83 12.38 -3.13 5.13
N VAL A 84 12.13 -2.65 3.91
CA VAL A 84 10.93 -2.96 3.12
C VAL A 84 11.28 -3.91 1.97
N GLU A 85 10.47 -4.96 1.81
CA GLU A 85 10.49 -5.89 0.68
C GLU A 85 9.28 -5.63 -0.22
N PHE A 86 9.52 -5.42 -1.51
CA PHE A 86 8.48 -5.33 -2.54
C PHE A 86 8.48 -6.63 -3.34
N ARG A 87 7.43 -7.46 -3.17
CA ARG A 87 7.28 -8.74 -3.88
C ARG A 87 6.62 -8.55 -5.24
N ASP A 88 6.78 -9.53 -6.15
CA ASP A 88 6.14 -9.49 -7.47
C ASP A 88 4.60 -9.38 -7.32
N PRO A 89 3.99 -8.26 -7.75
CA PRO A 89 2.56 -8.02 -7.59
C PRO A 89 1.70 -9.00 -8.38
N LYS A 90 2.20 -9.57 -9.49
CA LYS A 90 1.47 -10.59 -10.28
C LYS A 90 1.39 -11.92 -9.54
N VAL A 91 2.40 -12.24 -8.74
CA VAL A 91 2.38 -13.44 -7.88
C VAL A 91 1.47 -13.17 -6.70
N GLU A 92 1.59 -12.00 -6.06
CA GLU A 92 0.79 -11.64 -4.90
C GLU A 92 -0.71 -11.59 -5.21
N ALA A 93 -1.11 -11.09 -6.38
CA ALA A 93 -2.51 -11.00 -6.80
C ALA A 93 -3.22 -12.35 -6.95
N LYS A 94 -2.48 -13.47 -7.00
CA LYS A 94 -3.04 -14.82 -7.15
C LYS A 94 -3.27 -15.53 -5.81
N ALA A 95 -2.71 -15.01 -4.73
CA ALA A 95 -2.76 -15.61 -3.39
C ALA A 95 -4.04 -15.21 -2.65
#